data_AF-A0A1M4T0I2-F1
#
_entry.id   AF-A0A1M4T0I2-F1
#
_cell.length_a   1.000
_cell.length_b   1.000
_cell.length_c   1.000
_cell.angle_alpha   90.00
_cell.angle_beta   90.00
_cell.angle_gamma   90.00
#
_symmetry.space_group_name_H-M   'P 1'
#
loop_
_entity.id
_entity.type
_entity.pdbx_description
1 polymer ?
#
loop_
_entity_poly.entity_id
_entity_poly.type
_entity_poly.pdbx_seq_one_letter_code
_entity_poly.pdbx_strand_id
1 'polypeptide(L)' 'MWLTTELLKDPVNQLALPPGNKAGNIQQWIIPKGTKVLKGTVAPHWGKPGGAPQI' A
#
# COMPACT_ATOMS: atom_id res chain seq x y z
N MET A 1 -3.75 -8.62 0.86
CA MET A 1 -2.98 -7.76 -0.07
C MET A 1 -3.45 -6.34 0.18
N TRP A 2 -2.54 -5.41 0.42
CA TRP A 2 -2.84 -3.98 0.51
C TRP A 2 -2.53 -3.32 -0.81
N LEU A 3 -3.30 -2.30 -1.17
CA LEU A 3 -3.12 -1.55 -2.40
C LEU A 3 -2.91 -0.07 -2.07
N THR A 4 -2.23 0.64 -2.95
CA THR A 4 -2.21 2.09 -2.95
C THR A 4 -2.65 2.58 -4.32
N THR A 5 -3.41 3.67 -4.35
CA THR A 5 -3.87 4.30 -5.59
C THR A 5 -2.83 5.26 -6.18
N GLU A 6 -1.69 5.42 -5.51
CA GLU A 6 -0.64 6.35 -5.89
C GLU A 6 0.60 5.62 -6.38
N LEU A 7 1.27 6.20 -7.38
CA LEU A 7 2.57 5.73 -7.81
C LEU A 7 3.64 6.24 -6.82
N LEU A 8 4.18 5.33 -6.01
CA LEU A 8 5.16 5.68 -4.98
C LEU A 8 6.59 5.61 -5.52
N LYS A 9 7.42 6.58 -5.11
CA LYS A 9 8.85 6.61 -5.47
C LYS A 9 9.67 5.55 -4.72
N ASP A 10 9.28 5.27 -3.47
CA ASP A 10 9.92 4.26 -2.62
C ASP A 10 8.85 3.44 -1.91
N PRO A 11 8.18 2.52 -2.64
CA PRO A 11 7.03 1.81 -2.11
C PRO A 11 7.41 0.91 -0.93
N VAL A 12 8.63 0.36 -0.88
CA VAL A 12 9.06 -0.50 0.22
C VAL A 12 9.07 0.27 1.54
N ASN A 13 9.61 1.49 1.56
CA ASN A 13 9.68 2.29 2.78
C ASN A 13 8.38 3.03 3.09
N GLN A 14 7.68 3.54 2.08
CA GLN A 14 6.46 4.32 2.26
C GLN A 14 5.23 3.45 2.61
N LEU A 15 5.17 2.21 2.14
CA LEU A 15 4.17 1.21 2.56
C LEU A 15 4.65 0.35 3.74
N ALA A 16 5.82 0.69 4.32
CA ALA A 16 6.46 -0.07 5.39
C ALA A 16 6.36 -1.59 5.14
N LEU A 17 6.88 -2.09 4.02
CA LEU A 17 6.71 -3.51 3.71
C LEU A 17 7.54 -4.41 4.64
N PRO A 18 6.98 -5.56 5.09
CA PRO A 18 7.75 -6.56 5.81
C PRO A 18 8.97 -7.05 5.02
N PRO A 19 10.02 -7.53 5.70
CA PRO A 19 11.13 -8.21 5.04
C PRO A 19 10.63 -9.36 4.15
N GLY A 20 11.10 -9.41 2.90
CA GLY A 20 10.71 -10.45 1.93
C GLY A 20 9.51 -10.09 1.05
N ASN A 21 8.70 -9.09 1.42
CA ASN A 21 7.61 -8.62 0.58
C ASN A 21 8.12 -7.69 -0.53
N LYS A 22 7.43 -7.71 -1.67
CA LYS A 22 7.74 -6.87 -2.83
C LYS A 22 6.55 -5.98 -3.18
N ALA A 23 6.84 -4.77 -3.62
CA ALA A 23 5.86 -3.92 -4.28
C ALA A 23 5.83 -4.24 -5.78
N GLY A 24 4.65 -4.21 -6.38
CA GLY A 24 4.47 -4.36 -7.82
C GLY A 24 3.54 -3.26 -8.34
N ASN A 25 3.81 -2.79 -9.55
CA ASN A 25 2.92 -1.85 -10.24
C ASN A 25 1.79 -2.64 -10.89
N ILE A 26 0.56 -2.40 -10.45
CA ILE A 26 -0.64 -3.00 -11.03
C ILE A 26 -1.30 -1.94 -11.92
N GLN A 27 -1.52 -2.24 -13.21
CA GLN A 27 -2.19 -1.30 -14.12
C GLN A 27 -3.67 -1.10 -13.76
N GLN A 28 -4.38 -2.17 -13.40
CA GLN A 28 -5.79 -2.12 -13.07
C GLN A 28 -6.17 -3.17 -12.03
N TRP A 29 -6.94 -2.74 -11.03
CA TRP A 29 -7.59 -3.61 -10.06
C TRP A 29 -9.07 -3.21 -9.97
N ILE A 30 -9.99 -4.16 -10.22
CA ILE A 30 -11.43 -3.89 -10.21
C ILE A 30 -11.99 -4.25 -8.83
N ILE A 31 -12.50 -3.26 -8.11
CA ILE A 31 -13.20 -3.46 -6.84
C ILE A 31 -14.72 -3.58 -7.15
N PRO A 32 -15.38 -4.70 -6.83
CA PRO A 32 -16.81 -4.85 -7.09
C PRO A 32 -17.65 -3.78 -6.40
N LYS A 33 -18.71 -3.33 -7.07
CA LYS A 33 -19.66 -2.36 -6.51
C LYS A 33 -20.25 -2.91 -5.20
N GLY A 34 -20.28 -2.06 -4.17
CA GLY A 34 -20.77 -2.43 -2.83
C GLY A 34 -19.70 -3.00 -1.90
N THR A 35 -18.46 -3.19 -2.37
CA THR A 35 -17.33 -3.56 -1.51
C THR A 35 -17.04 -2.42 -0.53
N LYS A 36 -16.98 -2.74 0.77
CA LYS A 36 -16.46 -1.82 1.78
C LYS A 36 -14.94 -1.85 1.76
N VAL A 37 -14.32 -0.70 1.56
CA VAL A 37 -12.87 -0.52 1.53
C VAL A 37 -12.44 0.26 2.75
N LEU A 38 -11.37 -0.18 3.41
CA LEU A 38 -10.77 0.54 4.52
C LEU A 38 -9.63 1.39 3.99
N LYS A 39 -9.81 2.71 4.01
CA LYS A 39 -8.76 3.64 3.62
C LYS A 39 -8.03 4.13 4.86
N GLY A 40 -6.70 4.16 4.81
CA GLY A 40 -5.88 4.69 5.88
C GLY A 40 -4.50 5.12 5.42
N THR A 41 -3.74 5.64 6.37
CA THR A 41 -2.31 5.96 6.19
C THR A 41 -1.49 4.87 6.86
N VAL A 42 -0.49 4.36 6.16
CA VAL A 42 0.42 3.34 6.70
C VAL A 42 1.21 3.92 7.87
N ALA A 43 1.13 3.27 9.02
CA ALA A 43 1.93 3.64 10.19
C ALA A 43 3.41 3.21 10.01
N PRO A 44 4.35 3.87 10.70
CA PRO A 44 5.73 3.41 10.75
C PRO A 44 5.82 1.98 11.32
N HIS A 45 6.53 1.09 10.63
CA HIS A 45 6.75 -0.28 11.10
C HIS A 45 7.96 -0.96 10.44
N TRP A 46 8.46 -2.05 11.03
CA TRP A 46 9.64 -2.80 10.56
C TRP A 46 10.88 -1.93 10.25
N GLY A 47 11.11 -0.87 11.03
CA GLY A 47 12.21 0.09 10.81
C GLY A 47 12.01 1.02 9.62
N LYS A 48 10.78 1.11 9.08
CA LYS A 48 10.41 1.90 7.91
C LYS A 48 9.44 3.01 8.30
N PRO A 49 9.51 4.18 7.64
CA PRO A 49 8.74 5.35 8.02
C PRO A 49 7.23 5.21 7.75
N GLY A 50 6.82 4.39 6.78
CA GLY A 50 5.42 4.36 6.36
C GLY A 50 4.99 5.69 5.72
N GLY A 51 3.72 6.06 5.91
CA GLY A 51 3.17 7.35 5.53
C GLY A 51 2.40 7.38 4.21
N ALA A 52 2.48 6.33 3.39
CA ALA A 52 1.67 6.26 2.17
C ALA A 52 0.19 5.95 2.47
N PRO A 53 -0.74 6.44 1.63
CA PRO A 53 -2.12 5.99 1.67
C PRO A 53 -2.22 4.53 1.22
N GLN A 54 -3.08 3.77 1.89
CA GLN A 54 -3.41 2.41 1.50
C GLN A 54 -4.92 2.17 1.57
N ILE A 55 -5.36 1.18 0.80
CA ILE A 55 -6.70 0.63 0.72
C ILE A 55 -6.68 -0.90 0.72
#